data_AF-A0A416EU28-F1
#
_entry.id   AF-A0A416EU28-F1
#
_cell.length_a   1.000
_cell.length_b   1.000
_cell.length_c   1.000
_cell.angle_alpha   90.00
_cell.angle_beta   90.00
_cell.angle_gamma   90.00
#
_symmetry.space_group_name_H-M   'P 1'
#
loop_
_entity.id
_entity.type
_entity.pdbx_description
1 polymer ?
#
loop_
_entity_poly.entity_id
_entity_poly.type
_entity_poly.pdbx_seq_one_letter_code
_entity_poly.pdbx_strand_id
1 'polypeptide(L)'
;MVNGSEAEYEWKENKICLKAESLSEGYNRITVKVRGADGIVRTMKPWEVNVKPKTSTLVSQRTSQKPKGTRLLQSLRRLWNLIRAIAEIQNQTTRYLRALCRK
;
A
#
# COMPACT_ATOMS: atom_id res chain seq x y z
N MET A 1 14.89 6.04 -22.20
CA MET A 1 13.70 5.17 -22.12
C MET A 1 13.48 4.73 -20.69
N VAL A 2 12.23 4.64 -20.27
CA VAL A 2 11.82 4.11 -18.96
C VAL A 2 10.78 3.02 -19.20
N ASN A 3 11.01 1.81 -18.70
CA ASN A 3 10.12 0.64 -18.87
C ASN A 3 9.80 0.31 -20.35
N GLY A 4 10.71 0.64 -21.28
CA GLY A 4 10.51 0.45 -22.71
C GLY A 4 9.84 1.62 -23.43
N SER A 5 9.32 2.62 -22.70
CA SER A 5 8.72 3.83 -23.25
C SER A 5 9.73 4.97 -23.39
N GLU A 6 9.53 5.82 -24.39
CA GLU A 6 10.27 7.08 -24.50
C GLU A 6 9.89 8.01 -23.35
N ALA A 7 10.88 8.71 -22.80
CA ALA A 7 10.70 9.56 -21.64
C ALA A 7 11.46 10.86 -21.85
N GLU A 8 10.82 11.96 -21.51
CA GLU A 8 11.44 13.27 -21.51
C GLU A 8 12.45 13.38 -20.36
N TYR A 9 13.56 14.06 -20.64
CA TYR A 9 14.60 14.30 -19.66
C TYR A 9 15.19 15.69 -19.81
N GLU A 10 15.70 16.22 -18.72
CA GLU A 10 16.45 17.47 -18.66
C GLU A 10 17.87 17.18 -18.20
N TRP A 11 18.85 17.87 -18.78
CA TRP A 11 20.23 17.82 -18.31
C TRP A 11 20.50 18.98 -17.35
N LYS A 12 20.85 18.69 -16.10
CA LYS A 12 21.19 19.69 -15.08
C LYS A 12 22.43 19.24 -14.32
N GLU A 13 23.49 20.05 -14.32
CA GLU A 13 24.68 19.83 -13.50
C GLU A 13 25.22 18.37 -13.57
N ASN A 14 25.42 17.85 -14.78
CA ASN A 14 25.87 16.46 -15.02
C ASN A 14 24.91 15.36 -14.53
N LYS A 15 23.64 15.71 -14.28
CA LYS A 15 22.58 14.77 -13.91
C LYS A 15 21.52 14.77 -15.00
N ILE A 16 20.98 13.56 -15.25
CA ILE A 16 19.79 13.37 -16.06
C ILE A 16 18.60 13.41 -15.11
N CYS A 17 17.75 14.42 -15.27
CA CYS A 17 16.51 14.57 -14.51
C CYS A 17 15.34 14.07 -15.37
N LEU A 18 14.59 13.09 -14.85
CA LEU A 18 13.38 12.58 -15.47
C LEU A 18 12.14 13.21 -14.83
N LYS A 19 11.09 13.43 -15.63
CA LYS A 19 9.79 13.80 -15.07
C LYS A 19 9.29 12.66 -14.19
N ALA A 20 8.72 13.02 -13.04
CA ALA A 20 8.18 12.03 -12.10
C ALA A 20 7.06 11.18 -12.72
N GLU A 21 6.29 11.76 -13.65
CA GLU A 21 5.23 11.11 -14.42
C GLU A 21 5.74 9.99 -15.33
N SER A 22 7.02 10.02 -15.71
CA SER A 22 7.65 8.98 -16.52
C SER A 22 8.03 7.73 -15.72
N LEU A 23 7.93 7.77 -14.40
CA LEU A 23 8.27 6.66 -13.50
C LEU A 23 7.00 6.07 -12.88
N SER A 24 6.92 4.75 -12.85
CA SER A 24 5.86 4.01 -12.16
C SER A 24 6.20 3.80 -10.68
N GLU A 25 5.20 3.55 -9.85
CA GLU A 25 5.44 3.06 -8.49
C GLU A 25 6.10 1.67 -8.53
N GLY A 26 7.11 1.46 -7.69
CA GLY A 26 7.89 0.23 -7.65
C GLY A 26 9.12 0.26 -8.56
N TYR A 27 9.49 -0.91 -9.11
CA TYR A 27 10.70 -1.07 -9.91
C TYR A 27 10.53 -0.53 -11.32
N ASN A 28 11.47 0.30 -11.74
CA ASN A 28 11.56 0.89 -13.06
C ASN A 28 12.90 0.56 -13.69
N ARG A 29 12.86 0.19 -14.97
CA ARG A 29 14.05 -0.09 -15.78
C ARG A 29 14.35 1.08 -16.69
N ILE A 30 15.41 1.79 -16.40
CA ILE A 30 15.86 2.96 -17.16
C ILE A 30 16.95 2.51 -18.14
N THR A 31 16.78 2.85 -19.42
CA THR A 31 17.79 2.58 -20.46
C THR A 31 18.16 3.87 -21.16
N VAL A 32 19.46 4.17 -21.18
CA VAL A 32 20.04 5.35 -21.82
C VAL A 32 20.75 4.94 -23.10
N LYS A 33 20.46 5.64 -24.20
CA LYS A 33 21.17 5.51 -25.47
C LYS A 33 21.92 6.80 -25.72
N VAL A 34 23.21 6.70 -26.00
CA VAL A 34 24.09 7.84 -26.25
C VAL A 34 24.62 7.74 -27.66
N ARG A 35 24.55 8.82 -28.42
CA ARG A 35 25.20 8.92 -29.73
C ARG A 35 26.59 9.53 -29.52
N GLY A 36 27.62 8.79 -29.91
CA GLY A 36 28.99 9.29 -29.91
C GLY A 36 29.26 10.28 -31.04
N ALA A 37 30.38 10.99 -30.95
CA ALA A 37 30.87 11.86 -32.03
C ALA A 37 31.21 11.09 -33.32
N ASP A 38 31.46 9.78 -33.21
CA ASP A 38 31.61 8.81 -34.29
C ASP A 38 30.29 8.44 -34.99
N GLY A 39 29.15 8.99 -34.52
CA GLY A 39 27.82 8.72 -35.06
C GLY A 39 27.20 7.41 -34.56
N ILE A 40 27.94 6.60 -33.79
CA ILE A 40 27.46 5.30 -33.30
C ILE A 40 26.61 5.51 -32.05
N VAL A 41 25.42 4.89 -32.03
CA VAL A 41 24.55 4.87 -30.85
C VAL A 41 24.92 3.69 -29.97
N ARG A 42 25.40 3.98 -28.76
CA ARG A 42 25.68 2.98 -27.72
C ARG A 42 24.55 2.96 -26.71
N THR A 43 24.13 1.77 -26.34
CA THR A 43 23.17 1.58 -25.25
C THR A 43 23.95 1.33 -23.97
N MET A 44 23.72 2.16 -22.95
CA MET A 44 24.31 1.96 -21.64
C MET A 44 23.64 0.80 -20.92
N LYS A 45 24.35 0.22 -19.94
CA LYS A 45 23.76 -0.77 -19.04
C LYS A 45 22.50 -0.18 -18.38
N PRO A 46 21.36 -0.88 -18.42
CA PRO A 46 20.14 -0.41 -17.79
C PRO A 46 20.30 -0.20 -16.28
N TRP A 47 19.61 0.80 -15.75
CA TRP A 47 19.53 1.08 -14.32
C TRP A 47 18.17 0.63 -13.80
N GLU A 48 18.18 -0.13 -12.71
CA GLU A 48 16.96 -0.55 -12.00
C GLU A 48 16.76 0.39 -10.82
N VAL A 49 15.64 1.12 -10.81
CA VAL A 49 15.33 2.13 -9.78
C VAL A 49 13.99 1.80 -9.15
N ASN A 50 13.97 1.69 -7.82
CA ASN A 50 12.73 1.49 -7.07
C ASN A 50 12.18 2.84 -6.58
N VAL A 51 11.00 3.22 -7.07
CA VAL A 51 10.30 4.44 -6.68
C VAL A 51 9.25 4.08 -5.65
N LYS A 52 9.41 4.60 -4.43
CA LYS A 52 8.39 4.46 -3.40
C LYS A 52 7.14 5.25 -3.80
N PRO A 53 5.92 4.74 -3.57
CA PRO A 53 4.70 5.53 -3.73
C PRO A 53 4.84 6.82 -2.94
N LYS A 54 4.51 7.95 -3.55
CA LYS A 54 4.25 9.15 -2.76
C LYS A 54 3.02 8.82 -1.93
N THR A 55 3.14 8.84 -0.62
CA THR A 55 1.98 8.82 0.28
C THR A 55 1.18 10.09 0.00
N SER A 56 0.31 10.03 -0.99
CA SER A 56 -0.64 11.09 -1.31
C SER A 56 -1.54 11.25 -0.10
N THR A 57 -1.37 12.35 0.61
CA THR A 57 -2.36 12.85 1.55
C THR A 57 -3.67 13.05 0.78
N LEU A 58 -4.55 12.04 0.84
CA LEU A 58 -5.99 12.07 0.60
C LEU A 58 -6.50 13.04 -0.48
N VAL A 59 -6.65 12.55 -1.72
CA VAL A 59 -7.79 12.94 -2.56
C VAL A 59 -8.58 11.67 -2.88
N SER A 60 -9.73 11.58 -2.21
CA SER A 60 -10.74 10.54 -2.36
C SER A 60 -11.37 10.59 -3.75
N GLN A 61 -10.76 9.93 -4.73
CA GLN A 61 -11.48 9.52 -5.93
C GLN A 61 -12.19 8.20 -5.62
N ARG A 62 -13.49 8.29 -5.30
CA ARG A 62 -14.38 7.13 -5.15
C ARG A 62 -14.51 6.44 -6.50
N THR A 63 -13.64 5.48 -6.79
CA THR A 63 -14.04 4.31 -7.56
C THR A 63 -14.13 3.13 -6.60
N SER A 64 -15.30 2.52 -6.63
CA SER A 64 -15.74 1.41 -5.79
C SER A 64 -14.71 0.28 -5.75
N GLN A 65 -13.88 0.27 -4.70
CA GLN A 65 -13.21 -0.95 -4.23
C GLN A 65 -13.59 -1.11 -2.77
N LYS A 66 -14.38 -2.16 -2.49
CA LYS A 66 -14.74 -2.59 -1.13
C LYS A 66 -13.48 -2.59 -0.27
N PRO A 67 -13.41 -1.79 0.80
CA PRO A 67 -12.22 -1.73 1.62
C PRO A 67 -12.05 -3.08 2.32
N LYS A 68 -10.80 -3.56 2.39
CA LYS A 68 -10.35 -4.74 3.18
C LYS A 68 -10.53 -4.53 4.71
N GLY A 69 -11.43 -3.65 5.13
CA GLY A 69 -11.78 -3.34 6.53
C GLY A 69 -12.84 -4.25 7.15
N THR A 70 -13.42 -5.18 6.37
CA THR A 70 -14.42 -6.12 6.87
C THR A 70 -13.90 -7.11 7.90
N ARG A 71 -12.62 -7.52 7.82
CA ARG A 71 -12.07 -8.54 8.74
C ARG A 71 -11.84 -8.03 10.16
N LEU A 72 -11.41 -6.77 10.32
CA LEU A 72 -11.21 -6.16 11.64
C LEU A 72 -12.55 -5.84 12.32
N LEU A 73 -13.52 -5.29 11.60
CA LEU A 73 -14.86 -5.06 12.13
C LEU A 73 -15.57 -6.37 12.50
N GLN A 74 -15.37 -7.43 11.72
CA GLN A 74 -15.95 -8.75 12.01
C GLN A 74 -15.28 -9.41 13.23
N SER A 75 -13.96 -9.27 13.41
CA SER A 75 -13.28 -9.76 14.61
C SER A 75 -13.68 -8.98 15.87
N LEU A 76 -13.83 -7.66 15.77
CA LEU A 76 -14.35 -6.83 16.87
C LEU A 76 -15.79 -7.20 17.24
N ARG A 77 -16.67 -7.43 16.25
CA ARG A 77 -18.03 -7.92 16.50
C ARG A 77 -18.06 -9.30 17.17
N ARG A 78 -17.18 -10.22 16.76
CA ARG A 78 -17.05 -11.54 17.39
C ARG A 78 -16.57 -11.43 18.84
N LEU A 79 -15.55 -10.60 19.08
CA LEU A 79 -15.02 -10.37 20.43
C LEU A 79 -16.10 -9.76 21.35
N TRP A 80 -16.86 -8.79 20.84
CA TRP A 80 -17.95 -8.18 21.60
C TRP A 80 -19.04 -9.18 21.99
N ASN A 81 -19.43 -10.07 21.06
CA ASN A 81 -20.41 -11.11 21.34
C ASN A 81 -19.92 -12.13 22.38
N LEU A 82 -18.62 -12.47 22.37
CA LEU A 82 -18.01 -13.35 23.38
C LEU A 82 -18.04 -12.72 24.77
N ILE A 83 -17.67 -11.44 24.89
CA ILE A 83 -17.70 -10.73 26.19
C ILE A 83 -19.13 -10.68 26.74
N ARG A 84 -20.13 -10.41 25.88
CA ARG A 84 -21.54 -10.40 26.27
C ARG A 84 -22.01 -11.78 26.75
N ALA A 85 -21.66 -12.86 26.04
CA ALA A 85 -22.00 -14.22 26.44
C ALA A 85 -21.38 -14.61 27.80
N ILE A 86 -20.12 -14.25 28.03
CA ILE A 86 -19.44 -14.51 29.31
C ILE A 86 -20.14 -13.76 30.46
N ALA A 87 -20.47 -12.48 30.25
CA ALA A 87 -21.18 -11.69 31.26
C ALA A 87 -22.58 -12.25 31.57
N GLU A 88 -23.27 -12.78 30.57
CA GLU A 88 -24.58 -13.42 30.73
C GLU A 88 -24.49 -14.72 31.54
N ILE A 89 -23.49 -15.57 31.24
CA ILE A 89 -23.21 -16.79 32.01
C ILE A 89 -22.84 -16.45 33.46
N GLN A 90 -22.00 -15.44 33.68
CA GLN A 90 -21.64 -14.99 35.03
C GLN A 90 -22.86 -14.46 35.80
N ASN A 91 -23.75 -13.72 35.14
CA ASN A 91 -24.98 -13.23 35.78
C ASN A 91 -25.94 -14.37 36.12
N GLN A 92 -26.08 -15.36 35.24
CA GLN A 92 -26.96 -16.50 35.46
C GLN A 92 -26.44 -17.40 36.59
N THR A 93 -25.14 -17.71 36.60
CA THR A 93 -24.49 -18.45 37.70
C THR A 93 -24.61 -17.72 39.03
N THR A 94 -24.40 -16.40 39.05
CA THR A 94 -24.59 -15.58 40.25
C THR A 94 -26.03 -15.64 40.77
N ARG A 95 -27.03 -15.62 39.87
CA ARG A 95 -28.45 -15.75 40.25
C ARG A 95 -28.77 -17.12 40.82
N TYR A 96 -28.29 -18.20 40.20
CA TYR A 96 -28.49 -19.56 40.71
C TYR A 96 -27.85 -19.77 42.07
N LEU A 97 -26.60 -19.31 42.27
CA LEU A 97 -25.93 -19.41 43.57
C LEU A 97 -26.69 -18.64 44.66
N ARG A 98 -27.18 -17.43 44.36
CA ARG A 98 -28.02 -16.68 45.32
C ARG A 98 -29.33 -17.39 45.65
N ALA A 99 -29.94 -18.09 44.71
CA ALA A 99 -31.16 -18.86 44.95
C ALA A 99 -30.89 -20.10 45.82
N LEU A 100 -29.74 -20.76 45.64
CA LEU A 100 -29.33 -21.90 46.45
C LEU A 100 -28.94 -21.50 47.88
N CYS A 101 -28.25 -20.37 48.07
CA CYS A 101 -27.88 -19.86 49.40
C CYS A 101 -29.04 -19.21 50.18
N ARG A 102 -30.26 -19.17 49.64
CA ARG A 102 -31.47 -18.65 50.29
C ARG A 102 -32.44 -19.74 50.76
N LYS A 103 -32.07 -21.02 50.64
CA LYS A 103 -32.73 -22.16 51.32
C LYS A 103 -31.95 -22.53 52.56
#